data_AF-A0A023BN71-F1
#
_entry.id   AF-A0A023BN71-F1
#
_cell.length_a   1.000
_cell.length_b   1.000
_cell.length_c   1.000
_cell.angle_alpha   90.00
_cell.angle_beta   90.00
_cell.angle_gamma   90.00
#
_symmetry.space_group_name_H-M   'P 1'
#
loop_
_entity.id
_entity.type
_entity.pdbx_description
1 polymer ?
#
loop_
_entity_poly.entity_id
_entity_poly.type
_entity_poly.pdbx_seq_one_letter_code
_entity_poly.pdbx_strand_id
1 'polypeptide(L)'
;MSNTIKKNWSISLLSIILNLISCCIVLWIILLFTDQKENLDIGLAIPMLVVRILPVAISIAFSARLILSFLNDKKIILVIIFIITISALLAMVWGYIAFLSTFLFAIGYGVYNSTVLPGMIAIYFIAILLQFSFLQLFLSHKNKRINNGILGLVLLPVYTIGFTAIFLFITFGITMYPLLFHKETYLIPHNFQGCIRVVYNSECGIEAQKKNGRSIIHVPDNGLILLKNELKRPRNLLVTIWEQQLDQEFYSIDNKGNKEKLRHKERYSQSTSKGVRITGIDERGEPGDSNFVLFKRFYVYNDSSIKNELDCSTVEDNLFNELEKCQNK
;
A
#
# COMPACT_ATOMS: atom_id res chain seq x y z
N MET A 1 -31.38 -32.82 5.35
CA MET A 1 -30.19 -32.04 5.79
C MET A 1 -29.80 -30.92 4.81
N SER A 2 -29.99 -31.09 3.49
CA SER A 2 -29.63 -30.09 2.44
C SER A 2 -30.36 -28.73 2.56
N ASN A 3 -31.69 -28.71 2.80
CA ASN A 3 -32.46 -27.45 2.80
C ASN A 3 -32.12 -26.50 3.96
N THR A 4 -31.74 -27.03 5.13
CA THR A 4 -31.37 -26.22 6.29
C THR A 4 -30.03 -25.51 6.11
N ILE A 5 -29.08 -26.16 5.43
CA ILE A 5 -27.76 -25.59 5.13
C ILE A 5 -27.90 -24.47 4.11
N LYS A 6 -28.64 -24.69 3.01
CA LYS A 6 -28.90 -23.66 1.98
C LYS A 6 -29.59 -22.42 2.58
N LYS A 7 -30.59 -22.61 3.44
CA LYS A 7 -31.30 -21.48 4.08
C LYS A 7 -30.39 -20.67 5.01
N ASN A 8 -29.49 -21.31 5.75
CA ASN A 8 -28.55 -20.59 6.63
C ASN A 8 -27.49 -19.80 5.87
N TRP A 9 -27.05 -20.32 4.71
CA TRP A 9 -26.13 -19.62 3.81
C TRP A 9 -26.75 -18.35 3.23
N SER A 10 -28.01 -18.44 2.74
CA SER A 10 -28.71 -17.29 2.17
C SER A 10 -28.87 -16.12 3.15
N ILE A 11 -29.15 -16.40 4.43
CA ILE A 11 -29.31 -15.36 5.47
C ILE A 11 -27.97 -14.66 5.76
N SER A 12 -26.90 -15.44 5.83
CA SER A 12 -25.56 -14.92 6.08
C SER A 12 -25.11 -14.01 4.93
N LEU A 13 -25.35 -14.45 3.69
CA LEU A 13 -25.09 -13.66 2.49
C LEU A 13 -25.90 -12.35 2.50
N LEU A 14 -27.18 -12.41 2.82
CA LEU A 14 -28.05 -11.23 2.88
C LEU A 14 -27.59 -10.23 3.94
N SER A 15 -27.15 -10.72 5.11
CA SER A 15 -26.57 -9.87 6.16
C SER A 15 -25.29 -9.17 5.71
N ILE A 16 -24.43 -9.87 4.97
CA ILE A 16 -23.20 -9.28 4.39
C ILE A 16 -23.57 -8.18 3.39
N ILE A 17 -24.53 -8.43 2.50
CA ILE A 17 -25.00 -7.46 1.50
C ILE A 17 -25.59 -6.22 2.17
N LEU A 18 -26.45 -6.39 3.18
CA LEU A 18 -27.04 -5.29 3.95
C LEU A 18 -25.97 -4.45 4.65
N ASN A 19 -24.96 -5.09 5.23
CA ASN A 19 -23.89 -4.35 5.88
C ASN A 19 -23.02 -3.58 4.86
N LEU A 20 -22.70 -4.19 3.72
CA LEU A 20 -22.02 -3.50 2.63
C LEU A 20 -22.80 -2.27 2.15
N ILE A 21 -24.12 -2.41 1.92
CA ILE A 21 -24.99 -1.29 1.51
C ILE A 21 -24.99 -0.20 2.58
N SER A 22 -25.13 -0.56 3.85
CA SER A 22 -25.10 0.40 4.96
C SER A 22 -23.79 1.16 5.01
N CYS A 23 -22.65 0.47 4.92
CA CYS A 23 -21.33 1.11 4.90
C CYS A 23 -21.17 2.05 3.70
N CYS A 24 -21.64 1.65 2.51
CA CYS A 24 -21.64 2.49 1.32
C CYS A 24 -22.49 3.75 1.49
N ILE A 25 -23.67 3.65 2.12
CA ILE A 25 -24.55 4.80 2.38
C ILE A 25 -23.89 5.78 3.35
N VAL A 26 -23.37 5.30 4.49
CA VAL A 26 -22.75 6.20 5.47
C VAL A 26 -21.49 6.85 4.91
N LEU A 27 -20.69 6.10 4.15
CA LEU A 27 -19.56 6.66 3.43
C LEU A 27 -20.00 7.76 2.45
N TRP A 28 -21.03 7.49 1.65
CA TRP A 28 -21.55 8.47 0.68
C TRP A 28 -22.00 9.75 1.38
N ILE A 29 -22.68 9.63 2.53
CA ILE A 29 -23.04 10.75 3.39
C ILE A 29 -21.79 11.52 3.83
N ILE A 30 -20.75 10.85 4.33
CA ILE A 30 -19.51 11.53 4.76
C ILE A 30 -18.84 12.25 3.59
N LEU A 31 -18.77 11.61 2.42
CA LEU A 31 -18.22 12.23 1.21
C LEU A 31 -19.01 13.45 0.76
N LEU A 32 -20.33 13.51 1.01
CA LEU A 32 -21.13 14.71 0.76
C LEU A 32 -20.81 15.85 1.73
N PHE A 33 -20.42 15.53 2.97
CA PHE A 33 -20.13 16.53 4.00
C PHE A 33 -18.66 16.94 4.08
N THR A 34 -17.76 16.16 3.49
CA THR A 34 -16.35 16.55 3.34
C THR A 34 -16.17 17.22 1.98
N ASP A 35 -15.61 18.43 1.94
CA ASP A 35 -15.26 19.19 0.72
C ASP A 35 -14.19 18.50 -0.17
N GLN A 36 -13.91 17.22 0.07
CA GLN A 36 -12.94 16.37 -0.61
C GLN A 36 -13.44 15.88 -1.99
N LYS A 37 -14.63 16.28 -2.42
CA LYS A 37 -15.29 15.75 -3.63
C LYS A 37 -14.50 16.01 -4.91
N GLU A 38 -13.77 17.12 -4.98
CA GLU A 38 -13.01 17.51 -6.18
C GLU A 38 -11.67 16.78 -6.34
N ASN A 39 -11.09 16.27 -5.25
CA ASN A 39 -9.76 15.63 -5.28
C ASN A 39 -9.81 14.10 -5.14
N LEU A 40 -10.98 13.52 -4.90
CA LEU A 40 -11.11 12.08 -4.70
C LEU A 40 -11.29 11.39 -6.06
N ASP A 41 -10.24 10.71 -6.53
CA ASP A 41 -10.39 9.75 -7.63
C ASP A 41 -11.29 8.60 -7.17
N ILE A 42 -12.56 8.69 -7.53
CA ILE A 42 -13.61 7.72 -7.20
C ILE A 42 -13.20 6.31 -7.65
N GLY A 43 -12.44 6.20 -8.74
CA GLY A 43 -11.93 4.94 -9.28
C GLY A 43 -10.95 4.22 -8.34
N LEU A 44 -10.20 4.97 -7.52
CA LEU A 44 -9.26 4.42 -6.53
C LEU A 44 -9.87 4.29 -5.14
N ALA A 45 -10.79 5.18 -4.78
CA ALA A 45 -11.45 5.17 -3.48
C ALA A 45 -12.34 3.92 -3.28
N ILE A 46 -13.13 3.56 -4.29
CA ILE A 46 -14.07 2.42 -4.21
C ILE A 46 -13.33 1.10 -3.94
N PRO A 47 -12.29 0.70 -4.69
CA PRO A 47 -11.54 -0.52 -4.41
C PRO A 47 -10.94 -0.53 -3.00
N MET A 48 -10.32 0.57 -2.55
CA MET A 48 -9.76 0.66 -1.20
C MET A 48 -10.83 0.45 -0.11
N LEU A 49 -12.02 0.99 -0.31
CA LEU A 49 -13.14 0.86 0.62
C LEU A 49 -13.73 -0.53 0.64
N VAL A 50 -14.00 -1.12 -0.53
CA VAL A 50 -14.49 -2.50 -0.63
C VAL A 50 -13.53 -3.45 0.08
N VAL A 51 -12.24 -3.27 -0.17
CA VAL A 51 -11.18 -4.08 0.42
C VAL A 51 -11.06 -3.90 1.95
N ARG A 52 -11.39 -2.72 2.49
CA ARG A 52 -11.39 -2.46 3.95
C ARG A 52 -12.68 -2.87 4.66
N ILE A 53 -13.84 -2.74 4.01
CA ILE A 53 -15.17 -2.97 4.62
C ILE A 53 -15.56 -4.44 4.54
N LEU A 54 -15.28 -5.10 3.42
CA LEU A 54 -15.68 -6.50 3.19
C LEU A 54 -15.20 -7.46 4.30
N PRO A 55 -13.96 -7.38 4.81
CA PRO A 55 -13.46 -8.29 5.84
C PRO A 55 -14.18 -8.09 7.17
N VAL A 56 -14.45 -6.82 7.49
CA VAL A 56 -15.20 -6.42 8.70
C VAL A 56 -16.62 -6.96 8.61
N ALA A 57 -17.30 -6.75 7.49
CA ALA A 57 -18.66 -7.23 7.26
C ALA A 57 -18.77 -8.76 7.35
N ILE A 58 -17.82 -9.50 6.76
CA ILE A 58 -17.74 -10.97 6.84
C ILE A 58 -17.48 -11.42 8.28
N SER A 59 -16.52 -10.80 8.97
CA SER A 59 -16.16 -11.14 10.34
C SER A 59 -17.34 -10.96 11.28
N ILE A 60 -18.05 -9.82 11.17
CA ILE A 60 -19.22 -9.53 11.99
C ILE A 60 -20.37 -10.48 11.65
N ALA A 61 -20.59 -10.82 10.37
CA ALA A 61 -21.67 -11.74 9.99
C ALA A 61 -21.50 -13.11 10.65
N PHE A 62 -20.25 -13.59 10.73
CA PHE A 62 -19.94 -14.85 11.37
C PHE A 62 -20.05 -14.77 12.90
N SER A 63 -19.50 -13.70 13.50
CA SER A 63 -19.46 -13.53 14.95
C SER A 63 -20.80 -13.18 15.56
N ALA A 64 -21.65 -12.44 14.84
CA ALA A 64 -22.97 -12.04 15.31
C ALA A 64 -23.89 -13.25 15.48
N ARG A 65 -23.77 -14.29 14.64
CA ARG A 65 -24.51 -15.54 14.84
C ARG A 65 -24.15 -16.23 16.16
N LEU A 66 -22.88 -16.20 16.55
CA LEU A 66 -22.41 -16.71 17.84
C LEU A 66 -22.94 -15.86 19.00
N ILE A 67 -22.87 -14.53 18.91
CA ILE A 67 -23.43 -13.62 19.92
C ILE A 67 -24.92 -13.85 20.13
N LEU A 68 -25.69 -13.91 19.06
CA LEU A 68 -27.15 -13.93 19.16
C LEU A 68 -27.64 -15.27 19.72
N SER A 69 -26.88 -16.35 19.52
CA SER A 69 -27.13 -17.64 20.19
C SER A 69 -27.06 -17.54 21.72
N PHE A 70 -26.28 -16.61 22.27
CA PHE A 70 -26.18 -16.39 23.71
C PHE A 70 -27.39 -15.61 24.27
N LEU A 71 -28.03 -14.81 23.42
CA LEU A 71 -29.10 -13.88 23.80
C LEU A 71 -30.51 -14.47 23.66
N ASN A 72 -30.63 -15.68 23.09
CA ASN A 72 -31.90 -16.27 22.67
C ASN A 72 -32.92 -16.47 23.82
N ASP A 73 -32.46 -16.59 25.07
CA ASP A 73 -33.29 -16.83 26.26
C ASP A 73 -33.39 -15.60 27.19
N LYS A 74 -32.94 -14.42 26.76
CA LYS A 74 -32.90 -13.19 27.59
C LYS A 74 -34.06 -12.25 27.29
N LYS A 75 -34.40 -11.39 28.26
CA LYS A 75 -35.39 -10.30 28.06
C LYS A 75 -34.93 -9.40 26.91
N ILE A 76 -35.86 -9.00 26.04
CA ILE A 76 -35.57 -8.20 24.83
C ILE A 76 -34.79 -6.91 25.11
N ILE A 77 -35.08 -6.25 26.23
CA ILE A 77 -34.37 -5.03 26.67
C ILE A 77 -32.88 -5.32 26.90
N LEU A 78 -32.54 -6.45 27.52
CA LEU A 78 -31.15 -6.84 27.79
C LEU A 78 -30.42 -7.18 26.49
N VAL A 79 -31.12 -7.79 25.52
CA VAL A 79 -30.59 -8.04 24.17
C VAL A 79 -30.26 -6.73 23.47
N ILE A 80 -31.16 -5.74 23.51
CA ILE A 80 -30.94 -4.43 22.88
C ILE A 80 -29.75 -3.71 23.51
N ILE A 81 -29.68 -3.64 24.85
CA ILE A 81 -28.55 -3.03 25.56
C ILE A 81 -27.24 -3.73 25.19
N PHE A 82 -27.25 -5.06 25.14
CA PHE A 82 -26.07 -5.83 24.75
C PHE A 82 -25.62 -5.52 23.32
N ILE A 83 -26.55 -5.49 22.36
CA ILE A 83 -26.28 -5.15 20.96
C ILE A 83 -25.67 -3.75 20.84
N ILE A 84 -26.23 -2.75 21.52
CA ILE A 84 -25.70 -1.38 21.51
C ILE A 84 -24.28 -1.36 22.08
N THR A 85 -24.07 -2.02 23.22
CA THR A 85 -22.77 -2.03 23.92
C THR A 85 -21.69 -2.71 23.08
N ILE A 86 -21.97 -3.89 22.52
CA ILE A 86 -21.00 -4.61 21.70
C ILE A 86 -20.71 -3.86 20.39
N SER A 87 -21.72 -3.20 19.81
CA SER A 87 -21.53 -2.38 18.61
C SER A 87 -20.62 -1.19 18.88
N ALA A 88 -20.79 -0.50 20.01
CA ALA A 88 -19.93 0.61 20.42
C ALA A 88 -18.48 0.15 20.65
N LEU A 89 -18.27 -0.95 21.37
CA LEU A 89 -16.94 -1.50 21.62
C LEU A 89 -16.23 -1.92 20.31
N LEU A 90 -16.93 -2.66 19.45
CA LEU A 90 -16.38 -3.06 18.17
C LEU A 90 -16.10 -1.85 17.28
N ALA A 91 -16.97 -0.85 17.25
CA ALA A 91 -16.75 0.37 16.49
C ALA A 91 -15.54 1.17 16.98
N MET A 92 -15.30 1.23 18.30
CA MET A 92 -14.09 1.86 18.84
C MET A 92 -12.82 1.10 18.45
N VAL A 93 -12.81 -0.23 18.57
CA VAL A 93 -11.68 -1.06 18.13
C VAL A 93 -11.42 -0.86 16.64
N TRP A 94 -12.47 -0.87 15.83
CA TRP A 94 -12.38 -0.69 14.37
C TRP A 94 -11.94 0.70 13.96
N GLY A 95 -12.51 1.73 14.58
CA GLY A 95 -12.09 3.11 14.39
C GLY A 95 -10.62 3.30 14.74
N TYR A 96 -10.14 2.68 15.82
CA TYR A 96 -8.74 2.73 16.21
C TYR A 96 -7.81 1.96 15.26
N ILE A 97 -8.23 0.80 14.74
CA ILE A 97 -7.45 0.07 13.72
C ILE A 97 -7.38 0.87 12.42
N ALA A 98 -8.51 1.42 11.97
CA ALA A 98 -8.56 2.27 10.77
C ALA A 98 -7.74 3.55 10.96
N PHE A 99 -7.77 4.13 12.17
CA PHE A 99 -6.91 5.24 12.57
C PHE A 99 -5.45 4.87 12.44
N LEU A 100 -5.01 3.78 13.07
CA LEU A 100 -3.62 3.36 13.06
C LEU A 100 -3.15 3.06 11.63
N SER A 101 -4.00 2.41 10.81
CA SER A 101 -3.72 2.18 9.39
C SER A 101 -3.58 3.50 8.61
N THR A 102 -4.47 4.47 8.85
CA THR A 102 -4.42 5.78 8.20
C THR A 102 -3.26 6.61 8.71
N PHE A 103 -2.90 6.50 9.99
CA PHE A 103 -1.75 7.17 10.60
C PHE A 103 -0.44 6.61 10.04
N LEU A 104 -0.31 5.28 9.91
CA LEU A 104 0.83 4.66 9.23
C LEU A 104 0.91 5.08 7.75
N PHE A 105 -0.24 5.19 7.08
CA PHE A 105 -0.31 5.70 5.71
C PHE A 105 0.08 7.18 5.64
N ALA A 106 -0.38 8.00 6.58
CA ALA A 106 -0.09 9.43 6.67
C ALA A 106 1.38 9.69 6.99
N ILE A 107 1.99 8.88 7.87
CA ILE A 107 3.45 8.87 8.05
C ILE A 107 4.14 8.53 6.72
N GLY A 108 3.58 7.58 5.95
CA GLY A 108 4.04 7.21 4.61
C GLY A 108 4.04 8.34 3.59
N TYR A 109 2.92 9.04 3.49
CA TYR A 109 2.66 9.97 2.39
C TYR A 109 2.72 11.45 2.80
N GLY A 110 2.93 11.76 4.08
CA GLY A 110 3.01 13.12 4.59
C GLY A 110 1.68 13.88 4.67
N VAL A 111 0.55 13.20 4.50
CA VAL A 111 -0.79 13.81 4.53
C VAL A 111 -1.60 13.16 5.64
N TYR A 112 -1.70 13.85 6.78
CA TYR A 112 -2.54 13.42 7.90
C TYR A 112 -3.75 14.34 8.02
N ASN A 113 -4.95 13.76 8.00
CA ASN A 113 -6.18 14.48 8.29
C ASN A 113 -6.81 13.89 9.56
N SER A 114 -6.75 14.65 10.66
CA SER A 114 -7.26 14.24 11.98
C SER A 114 -8.78 14.05 12.02
N THR A 115 -9.51 14.63 11.06
CA THR A 115 -10.98 14.54 10.98
C THR A 115 -11.49 13.17 10.53
N VAL A 116 -10.60 12.31 10.03
CA VAL A 116 -10.96 10.97 9.53
C VAL A 116 -11.38 10.04 10.67
N LEU A 117 -10.80 10.19 11.88
CA LEU A 117 -11.03 9.24 12.98
C LEU A 117 -12.48 9.23 13.49
N PRO A 118 -13.08 10.38 13.88
CA PRO A 118 -14.47 10.39 14.36
C PRO A 118 -15.46 9.89 13.30
N GLY A 119 -15.24 10.24 12.03
CA GLY A 119 -16.05 9.78 10.90
C GLY A 119 -16.00 8.25 10.75
N MET A 120 -14.81 7.65 10.80
CA MET A 120 -14.65 6.20 10.70
C MET A 120 -15.32 5.46 11.87
N ILE A 121 -15.19 5.96 13.11
CA ILE A 121 -15.88 5.37 14.27
C ILE A 121 -17.40 5.38 14.05
N ALA A 122 -17.96 6.50 13.58
CA ALA A 122 -19.39 6.63 13.32
C ALA A 122 -19.88 5.67 12.23
N ILE A 123 -19.13 5.51 11.12
CA ILE A 123 -19.44 4.54 10.06
C ILE A 123 -19.53 3.14 10.64
N TYR A 124 -18.48 2.69 11.33
CA TYR A 124 -18.42 1.34 11.87
C TYR A 124 -19.52 1.11 12.90
N PHE A 125 -19.81 2.09 13.76
CA PHE A 125 -20.88 1.98 14.74
C PHE A 125 -22.25 1.74 14.08
N ILE A 126 -22.63 2.57 13.10
CA ILE A 126 -23.92 2.45 12.41
C ILE A 126 -24.02 1.11 11.68
N ALA A 127 -22.96 0.74 10.96
CA ALA A 127 -22.88 -0.51 10.21
C ALA A 127 -23.04 -1.75 11.10
N ILE A 128 -22.29 -1.80 12.21
CA ILE A 128 -22.32 -2.88 13.17
C ILE A 128 -23.70 -2.96 13.84
N LEU A 129 -24.26 -1.81 14.26
CA LEU A 129 -25.57 -1.73 14.91
C LEU A 129 -26.69 -2.28 14.01
N LEU A 130 -26.71 -1.86 12.75
CA LEU A 130 -27.69 -2.34 11.77
C LEU A 130 -27.56 -3.83 11.51
N GLN A 131 -26.33 -4.34 11.43
CA GLN A 131 -26.08 -5.77 11.21
C GLN A 131 -26.55 -6.65 12.38
N PHE A 132 -26.24 -6.27 13.62
CA PHE A 132 -26.73 -6.98 14.80
C PHE A 132 -28.25 -6.94 14.91
N SER A 133 -28.85 -5.78 14.62
CA SER A 133 -30.31 -5.61 14.65
C SER A 133 -30.99 -6.52 13.62
N PHE A 134 -30.48 -6.56 12.39
CA PHE A 134 -30.99 -7.44 11.33
C PHE A 134 -30.88 -8.92 11.72
N LEU A 135 -29.72 -9.35 12.21
CA LEU A 135 -29.50 -10.74 12.59
C LEU A 135 -30.35 -11.15 13.80
N GLN A 136 -30.59 -10.25 14.76
CA GLN A 136 -31.50 -10.52 15.88
C GLN A 136 -32.91 -10.80 15.38
N LEU A 137 -33.45 -9.94 14.50
CA LEU A 137 -34.79 -10.12 13.93
C LEU A 137 -34.91 -11.45 13.18
N PHE A 138 -33.87 -11.85 12.45
CA PHE A 138 -33.92 -13.06 11.63
C PHE A 138 -33.68 -14.36 12.43
N LEU A 139 -32.79 -14.33 13.42
CA LEU A 139 -32.46 -15.50 14.23
C LEU A 139 -33.49 -15.77 15.32
N SER A 140 -34.18 -14.73 15.83
CA SER A 140 -35.27 -14.89 16.80
C SER A 140 -36.40 -15.81 16.32
N HIS A 141 -36.54 -16.01 15.01
CA HIS A 141 -37.54 -16.91 14.43
C HIS A 141 -37.14 -18.40 14.42
N LYS A 142 -35.89 -18.77 14.71
CA LYS A 142 -35.40 -20.16 14.66
C LYS A 142 -34.97 -20.65 16.04
N ASN A 143 -35.96 -21.06 16.84
CA ASN A 143 -35.79 -21.45 18.22
C ASN A 143 -35.20 -22.88 18.39
N LYS A 144 -33.93 -23.08 18.05
CA LYS A 144 -33.19 -24.31 18.41
C LYS A 144 -32.00 -23.94 19.31
N ARG A 145 -32.10 -24.29 20.59
CA ARG A 145 -31.04 -24.16 21.60
C ARG A 145 -29.77 -24.86 21.13
N ILE A 146 -28.66 -24.11 21.03
CA ILE A 146 -27.31 -24.66 20.88
C ILE A 146 -26.54 -24.20 22.12
N ASN A 147 -26.10 -25.13 22.96
CA ASN A 147 -25.67 -24.85 24.33
C ASN A 147 -24.19 -24.45 24.49
N ASN A 148 -23.55 -23.91 23.44
CA ASN A 148 -22.10 -23.65 23.42
C ASN A 148 -21.75 -22.16 23.64
N GLY A 149 -22.54 -21.44 24.43
CA GLY A 149 -22.47 -19.98 24.55
C GLY A 149 -21.12 -19.42 25.05
N ILE A 150 -20.44 -20.14 25.95
CA ILE A 150 -19.14 -19.70 26.52
C ILE A 150 -18.04 -19.75 25.45
N LEU A 151 -17.99 -20.84 24.68
CA LEU A 151 -17.01 -21.01 23.61
C LEU A 151 -17.18 -19.94 22.52
N GLY A 152 -18.43 -19.59 22.18
CA GLY A 152 -18.73 -18.52 21.22
C GLY A 152 -18.27 -17.14 21.69
N LEU A 153 -18.34 -16.86 23.00
CA LEU A 153 -17.95 -15.56 23.58
C LEU A 153 -16.43 -15.41 23.65
N VAL A 154 -15.69 -16.49 23.95
CA VAL A 154 -14.22 -16.51 23.97
C VAL A 154 -13.64 -16.49 22.55
N LEU A 155 -14.26 -17.19 21.60
CA LEU A 155 -13.81 -17.21 20.22
C LEU A 155 -14.10 -15.91 19.47
N LEU A 156 -15.03 -15.09 19.96
CA LEU A 156 -15.44 -13.89 19.25
C LEU A 156 -14.33 -12.87 19.06
N PRO A 157 -13.61 -12.40 20.09
CA PRO A 157 -12.50 -11.48 19.91
C PRO A 157 -11.40 -12.09 19.04
N VAL A 158 -11.13 -13.40 19.19
CA VAL A 158 -10.10 -14.10 18.43
C VAL A 158 -10.43 -14.12 16.94
N TYR A 159 -11.67 -14.42 16.57
CA TYR A 159 -12.10 -14.41 15.18
C TYR A 159 -12.23 -12.97 14.64
N THR A 160 -12.86 -12.05 15.37
CA THR A 160 -13.12 -10.69 14.85
C THR A 160 -11.91 -9.77 14.88
N ILE A 161 -10.93 -10.01 15.75
CA ILE A 161 -9.70 -9.22 15.78
C ILE A 161 -8.63 -9.94 14.96
N GLY A 162 -8.44 -11.24 15.18
CA GLY A 162 -7.38 -12.03 14.54
C GLY A 162 -7.57 -12.16 13.03
N PHE A 163 -8.74 -12.62 12.57
CA PHE A 163 -9.00 -12.79 11.14
C PHE A 163 -8.86 -11.46 10.39
N THR A 164 -9.33 -10.39 11.02
CA THR A 164 -9.43 -9.10 10.35
C THR A 164 -8.10 -8.34 10.41
N ALA A 165 -7.27 -8.53 11.44
CA ALA A 165 -5.88 -8.09 11.44
C ALA A 165 -5.05 -8.80 10.36
N ILE A 166 -5.19 -10.13 10.23
CA ILE A 166 -4.53 -10.91 9.16
C ILE A 166 -4.98 -10.41 7.79
N PHE A 167 -6.29 -10.21 7.60
CA PHE A 167 -6.82 -9.75 6.32
C PHE A 167 -6.33 -8.35 5.98
N LEU A 168 -6.33 -7.42 6.94
CA LEU A 168 -5.77 -6.07 6.75
C LEU A 168 -4.29 -6.13 6.41
N PHE A 169 -3.51 -7.00 7.06
CA PHE A 169 -2.10 -7.18 6.74
C PHE A 169 -1.89 -7.70 5.31
N ILE A 170 -2.62 -8.74 4.89
CA ILE A 170 -2.57 -9.29 3.53
C ILE A 170 -2.98 -8.22 2.51
N THR A 171 -4.08 -7.55 2.78
CA THR A 171 -4.63 -6.47 1.95
C THR A 171 -3.64 -5.33 1.79
N PHE A 172 -3.06 -4.86 2.89
CA PHE A 172 -2.06 -3.81 2.89
C PHE A 172 -0.86 -4.26 2.08
N GLY A 173 -0.38 -5.49 2.28
CA GLY A 173 0.68 -6.08 1.47
C GLY A 173 0.34 -6.06 -0.02
N ILE A 174 -0.81 -6.60 -0.42
CA ILE A 174 -1.20 -6.70 -1.84
C ILE A 174 -1.41 -5.33 -2.49
N THR A 175 -2.06 -4.39 -1.80
CA THR A 175 -2.44 -3.10 -2.38
C THR A 175 -1.30 -2.08 -2.35
N MET A 176 -0.50 -2.07 -1.29
CA MET A 176 0.59 -1.10 -1.14
C MET A 176 1.86 -1.54 -1.83
N TYR A 177 2.16 -2.84 -1.86
CA TYR A 177 3.40 -3.34 -2.47
C TYR A 177 3.60 -2.87 -3.92
N PRO A 178 2.60 -2.91 -4.83
CA PRO A 178 2.77 -2.42 -6.20
C PRO A 178 2.92 -0.89 -6.29
N LEU A 179 2.37 -0.14 -5.33
CA LEU A 179 2.40 1.32 -5.28
C LEU A 179 3.70 1.86 -4.65
N LEU A 180 4.34 1.06 -3.80
CA LEU A 180 5.55 1.45 -3.08
C LEU A 180 6.82 1.41 -3.95
N PHE A 181 6.84 0.60 -5.01
CA PHE A 181 8.05 0.40 -5.82
C PHE A 181 7.90 0.99 -7.21
N HIS A 182 8.63 2.08 -7.46
CA HIS A 182 8.87 2.54 -8.82
C HIS A 182 9.72 1.52 -9.58
N LYS A 183 9.17 1.05 -10.71
CA LYS A 183 9.80 0.05 -11.56
C LYS A 183 10.62 0.72 -12.64
N GLU A 184 11.93 0.50 -12.62
CA GLU A 184 12.86 1.14 -13.55
C GLU A 184 13.64 0.08 -14.33
N THR A 185 13.85 0.33 -15.60
CA THR A 185 14.67 -0.52 -16.46
C THR A 185 15.73 0.34 -17.13
N TYR A 186 16.99 0.08 -16.79
CA TYR A 186 18.14 0.79 -17.35
C TYR A 186 18.72 0.01 -18.52
N LEU A 187 18.86 0.70 -19.63
CA LEU A 187 19.44 0.20 -20.87
C LEU A 187 20.82 0.81 -21.04
N ILE A 188 21.84 0.02 -20.73
CA ILE A 188 23.23 0.43 -20.60
C ILE A 188 23.98 0.06 -21.88
N PRO A 189 24.77 0.96 -22.49
CA PRO A 189 25.55 0.63 -23.68
C PRO A 189 26.49 -0.56 -23.40
N HIS A 190 26.66 -1.45 -24.39
CA HIS A 190 27.42 -2.68 -24.18
C HIS A 190 28.89 -2.44 -23.82
N ASN A 191 29.47 -1.35 -24.27
CA ASN A 191 30.86 -1.00 -23.98
C ASN A 191 30.99 -0.07 -22.77
N PHE A 192 29.89 0.32 -22.12
CA PHE A 192 29.94 1.20 -20.97
C PHE A 192 30.51 0.47 -19.75
N GLN A 193 31.51 1.09 -19.14
CA GLN A 193 32.09 0.72 -17.85
C GLN A 193 32.31 2.00 -17.05
N GLY A 194 31.94 1.99 -15.78
CA GLY A 194 32.10 3.14 -14.90
C GLY A 194 30.84 3.52 -14.13
N CYS A 195 30.82 4.75 -13.66
CA CYS A 195 29.79 5.30 -12.80
C CYS A 195 28.61 5.83 -13.61
N ILE A 196 27.39 5.44 -13.22
CA ILE A 196 26.16 6.02 -13.74
C ILE A 196 25.51 6.83 -12.62
N ARG A 197 25.15 8.07 -12.96
CA ARG A 197 24.39 8.96 -12.07
C ARG A 197 23.10 9.36 -12.75
N VAL A 198 22.00 9.17 -12.03
CA VAL A 198 20.65 9.54 -12.46
C VAL A 198 20.17 10.66 -11.56
N VAL A 199 19.81 11.79 -12.14
CA VAL A 199 19.28 12.96 -11.46
C VAL A 199 17.79 13.03 -11.78
N TYR A 200 16.97 13.11 -10.75
CA TYR A 200 15.52 13.23 -10.89
C TYR A 200 15.07 14.68 -10.70
N ASN A 201 13.82 15.00 -11.05
CA ASN A 201 13.22 16.34 -10.93
C ASN A 201 13.96 17.44 -11.71
N SER A 202 14.68 17.11 -12.78
CA SER A 202 15.34 18.12 -13.60
C SER A 202 14.38 18.58 -14.70
N GLU A 203 13.91 19.83 -14.65
CA GLU A 203 12.92 20.38 -15.61
C GLU A 203 13.33 20.21 -17.08
N CYS A 204 14.63 20.33 -17.33
CA CYS A 204 15.27 20.21 -18.63
C CYS A 204 15.74 18.77 -18.97
N GLY A 205 15.46 17.81 -18.10
CA GLY A 205 15.80 16.40 -18.30
C GLY A 205 14.98 15.74 -19.42
N ILE A 206 15.21 14.44 -19.64
CA ILE A 206 14.39 13.63 -20.53
C ILE A 206 13.23 12.99 -19.77
N GLU A 207 12.08 12.82 -20.43
CA GLU A 207 10.98 12.04 -19.87
C GLU A 207 11.21 10.55 -20.18
N ALA A 208 11.19 9.71 -19.14
CA ALA A 208 11.39 8.27 -19.29
C ALA A 208 10.20 7.63 -20.02
N GLN A 209 10.48 6.82 -21.04
CA GLN A 209 9.44 6.10 -21.76
C GLN A 209 8.78 5.04 -20.85
N LYS A 210 7.45 4.98 -20.81
CA LYS A 210 6.74 3.97 -20.03
C LYS A 210 6.35 2.78 -20.90
N LYS A 211 6.78 1.57 -20.51
CA LYS A 211 6.35 0.31 -21.15
C LYS A 211 5.98 -0.71 -20.09
N ASN A 212 4.76 -1.24 -20.15
CA ASN A 212 4.21 -2.22 -19.21
C ASN A 212 4.34 -1.78 -17.72
N GLY A 213 4.11 -0.49 -17.45
CA GLY A 213 4.22 0.06 -16.09
C GLY A 213 5.64 0.24 -15.56
N ARG A 214 6.68 0.05 -16.40
CA ARG A 214 8.08 0.33 -16.07
C ARG A 214 8.58 1.56 -16.82
N SER A 215 9.39 2.38 -16.16
CA SER A 215 10.15 3.46 -16.80
C SER A 215 11.39 2.88 -17.46
N ILE A 216 11.48 3.03 -18.78
CA ILE A 216 12.61 2.60 -19.60
C ILE A 216 13.56 3.78 -19.76
N ILE A 217 14.78 3.63 -19.25
CA ILE A 217 15.79 4.69 -19.17
C ILE A 217 17.01 4.25 -19.98
N HIS A 218 17.32 5.01 -21.03
CA HIS A 218 18.53 4.80 -21.81
C HIS A 218 19.69 5.52 -21.15
N VAL A 219 20.76 4.79 -20.85
CA VAL A 219 21.97 5.36 -20.28
C VAL A 219 22.86 5.89 -21.41
N PRO A 220 23.24 7.17 -21.39
CA PRO A 220 24.17 7.73 -22.36
C PRO A 220 25.61 7.26 -22.07
N ASP A 221 26.49 7.41 -23.06
CA ASP A 221 27.90 6.96 -22.96
C ASP A 221 28.70 7.71 -21.88
N ASN A 222 28.27 8.90 -21.47
CA ASN A 222 28.87 9.66 -20.38
C ASN A 222 28.37 9.26 -18.98
N GLY A 223 27.40 8.35 -18.89
CA GLY A 223 26.86 7.85 -17.62
C GLY A 223 25.99 8.83 -16.84
N LEU A 224 25.70 10.03 -17.36
CA LEU A 224 24.87 11.04 -16.67
C LEU A 224 23.47 11.14 -17.28
N ILE A 225 22.44 10.92 -16.46
CA ILE A 225 21.04 10.96 -16.89
C ILE A 225 20.32 12.04 -16.09
N LEU A 226 19.70 12.99 -16.79
CA LEU A 226 18.79 13.97 -16.20
C LEU A 226 17.36 13.57 -16.55
N LEU A 227 16.52 13.31 -15.56
CA LEU A 227 15.12 12.92 -15.74
C LEU A 227 14.20 14.02 -15.26
N LYS A 228 13.16 14.31 -16.06
CA LYS A 228 12.02 15.14 -15.61
C LYS A 228 11.16 14.43 -14.59
N ASN A 229 11.16 13.09 -14.66
CA ASN A 229 10.31 12.26 -13.82
C ASN A 229 10.62 12.47 -12.35
N GLU A 230 9.57 12.59 -11.55
CA GLU A 230 9.71 12.57 -10.11
C GLU A 230 10.07 11.20 -9.60
N LEU A 231 11.18 11.10 -8.86
CA LEU A 231 11.37 9.96 -8.00
C LEU A 231 10.45 10.13 -6.80
N LYS A 232 9.32 9.42 -6.80
CA LYS A 232 8.48 9.34 -5.59
C LYS A 232 9.23 8.50 -4.57
N ARG A 233 10.06 9.15 -3.76
CA ARG A 233 10.64 8.52 -2.58
C ARG A 233 9.50 8.32 -1.58
N PRO A 234 9.36 7.13 -0.98
CA PRO A 234 8.55 6.99 0.22
C PRO A 234 9.20 7.85 1.31
N ARG A 235 8.52 8.89 1.80
CA ARG A 235 9.10 9.97 2.63
C ARG A 235 9.42 9.57 4.09
N ASN A 236 9.41 8.29 4.43
CA ASN A 236 9.41 7.83 5.81
C ASN A 236 10.55 6.88 6.17
N LEU A 237 11.03 7.06 7.41
CA LEU A 237 12.18 6.40 8.07
C LEU A 237 12.17 4.85 8.07
N LEU A 238 11.01 4.24 7.86
CA LEU A 238 10.89 2.78 7.75
C LEU A 238 11.23 2.27 6.35
N VAL A 239 11.09 3.11 5.31
CA VAL A 239 11.40 2.76 3.93
C VAL A 239 12.86 3.04 3.58
N THR A 240 13.55 3.94 4.30
CA THR A 240 15.02 4.05 4.26
C THR A 240 15.73 2.74 4.62
N ILE A 241 15.10 1.87 5.42
CA ILE A 241 15.61 0.52 5.71
C ILE A 241 15.46 -0.42 4.49
N TRP A 242 14.49 -0.17 3.61
CA TRP A 242 14.20 -0.93 2.38
C TRP A 242 14.64 -0.22 1.09
N GLU A 243 15.37 0.91 1.19
CA GLU A 243 15.74 1.79 0.07
C GLU A 243 16.56 1.11 -1.03
N GLN A 244 17.10 -0.08 -0.74
CA GLN A 244 17.83 -0.88 -1.71
C GLN A 244 16.96 -1.72 -2.65
N GLN A 245 15.64 -1.80 -2.45
CA GLN A 245 14.75 -2.66 -3.24
C GLN A 245 13.77 -1.92 -4.14
N LEU A 246 14.21 -0.85 -4.79
CA LEU A 246 13.55 -0.42 -6.03
C LEU A 246 13.58 -1.61 -7.02
N ASP A 247 12.44 -1.96 -7.60
CA ASP A 247 12.33 -2.99 -8.65
C ASP A 247 13.06 -2.49 -9.90
N GLN A 248 14.37 -2.74 -9.93
CA GLN A 248 15.28 -2.25 -10.96
C GLN A 248 15.79 -3.42 -11.79
N GLU A 249 15.74 -3.23 -13.10
CA GLU A 249 16.37 -4.13 -14.04
C GLU A 249 17.45 -3.42 -14.83
N PHE A 250 18.57 -4.08 -15.03
CA PHE A 250 19.70 -3.55 -15.78
C PHE A 250 19.93 -4.46 -16.99
N TYR A 251 19.98 -3.88 -18.17
CA TYR A 251 20.31 -4.59 -19.41
C TYR A 251 21.47 -3.90 -20.09
N SER A 252 22.42 -4.68 -20.58
CA SER A 252 23.41 -4.25 -21.55
C SER A 252 22.78 -4.31 -22.94
N ILE A 253 22.93 -3.25 -23.74
CA ILE A 253 22.41 -3.16 -25.10
C ILE A 253 23.54 -2.99 -26.10
N ASP A 254 23.58 -3.85 -27.12
CA ASP A 254 24.51 -3.71 -28.25
C ASP A 254 24.00 -2.70 -29.30
N ASN A 255 24.85 -2.39 -30.28
CA ASN A 255 24.49 -1.46 -31.37
C ASN A 255 23.33 -1.97 -32.25
N LYS A 256 22.96 -3.24 -32.15
CA LYS A 256 21.84 -3.87 -32.88
C LYS A 256 20.54 -3.89 -32.07
N GLY A 257 20.57 -3.43 -30.81
CA GLY A 257 19.42 -3.43 -29.90
C GLY A 257 19.20 -4.74 -29.14
N ASN A 258 20.11 -5.71 -29.22
CA ASN A 258 20.03 -6.94 -28.45
C ASN A 258 20.29 -6.65 -26.97
N LYS A 259 19.48 -7.27 -26.10
CA LYS A 259 19.51 -7.02 -24.66
C LYS A 259 20.08 -8.21 -23.91
N GLU A 260 21.09 -7.97 -23.09
CA GLU A 260 21.66 -8.93 -22.16
C GLU A 260 21.38 -8.48 -20.72
N LYS A 261 20.73 -9.32 -19.91
CA LYS A 261 20.37 -8.95 -18.53
C LYS A 261 21.60 -8.97 -17.64
N LEU A 262 21.89 -7.84 -17.00
CA LEU A 262 22.99 -7.70 -16.04
C LEU A 262 22.53 -8.10 -14.64
N ARG A 263 23.35 -8.86 -13.93
CA ARG A 263 23.06 -9.27 -12.56
C ARG A 263 23.46 -8.17 -11.57
N HIS A 264 22.61 -7.98 -10.57
CA HIS A 264 22.96 -7.18 -9.40
C HIS A 264 24.00 -7.94 -8.56
N LYS A 265 25.12 -7.29 -8.20
CA LYS A 265 26.10 -7.85 -7.26
C LYS A 265 26.27 -6.92 -6.06
N GLU A 266 25.98 -7.44 -4.87
CA GLU A 266 26.11 -6.71 -3.60
C GLU A 266 27.57 -6.47 -3.19
N ARG A 267 28.45 -7.45 -3.49
CA ARG A 267 29.88 -7.38 -3.21
C ARG A 267 30.68 -7.51 -4.51
N TYR A 268 31.91 -6.99 -4.50
CA TYR A 268 32.92 -7.30 -5.50
C TYR A 268 33.29 -8.78 -5.39
N SER A 269 32.48 -9.64 -6.00
CA SER A 269 32.88 -11.02 -6.25
C SER A 269 33.88 -10.99 -7.39
N GLN A 270 35.02 -11.67 -7.22
CA GLN A 270 36.06 -11.85 -8.24
C GLN A 270 35.57 -12.67 -9.46
N SER A 271 34.27 -12.97 -9.53
CA SER A 271 33.62 -13.60 -10.67
C SER A 271 33.57 -12.67 -11.88
N THR A 272 34.19 -13.17 -12.96
CA THR A 272 34.33 -12.66 -14.32
C THR A 272 33.00 -12.62 -15.09
N SER A 273 31.98 -11.93 -14.58
CA SER A 273 30.87 -11.54 -15.44
C SER A 273 30.49 -10.08 -15.25
N LYS A 274 30.24 -9.37 -16.35
CA LYS A 274 29.67 -8.02 -16.38
C LYS A 274 28.45 -7.90 -15.47
N GLY A 275 28.37 -6.83 -14.69
CA GLY A 275 27.23 -6.61 -13.80
C GLY A 275 27.13 -5.20 -13.26
N VAL A 276 26.12 -4.99 -12.40
CA VAL A 276 25.80 -3.68 -11.83
C VAL A 276 25.82 -3.74 -10.31
N ARG A 277 26.43 -2.72 -9.69
CA ARG A 277 26.39 -2.49 -8.24
C ARG A 277 25.71 -1.16 -7.96
N ILE A 278 24.66 -1.18 -7.16
CA ILE A 278 24.01 0.05 -6.68
C ILE A 278 24.82 0.56 -5.50
N THR A 279 25.24 1.82 -5.54
CA THR A 279 26.11 2.41 -4.52
C THR A 279 25.36 3.30 -3.55
N GLY A 280 24.23 3.87 -3.96
CA GLY A 280 23.34 4.61 -3.05
C GLY A 280 22.34 5.49 -3.79
N ILE A 281 21.40 6.02 -3.00
CA ILE A 281 20.58 7.18 -3.36
C ILE A 281 21.01 8.27 -2.41
N ASP A 282 21.54 9.35 -2.98
CA ASP A 282 22.09 10.48 -2.27
C ASP A 282 21.17 11.69 -2.53
N GLU A 283 21.14 12.61 -1.57
CA GLU A 283 20.41 13.87 -1.66
C GLU A 283 21.38 15.02 -1.42
N ARG A 284 21.22 16.11 -2.16
CA ARG A 284 22.03 17.32 -1.97
C ARG A 284 21.10 18.53 -2.05
N GLY A 285 21.17 19.37 -1.01
CA GLY A 285 20.27 20.49 -0.76
C GLY A 285 19.78 20.48 0.69
N GLU A 286 19.31 21.63 1.20
CA GLU A 286 18.69 21.69 2.51
C GLU A 286 17.26 21.10 2.47
N PRO A 287 16.82 20.35 3.50
CA PRO A 287 15.45 19.87 3.56
C PRO A 287 14.46 21.04 3.55
N GLY A 288 13.66 21.18 2.49
CA GLY A 288 12.67 22.25 2.34
C GLY A 288 13.01 23.31 1.28
N ASP A 289 14.19 23.25 0.69
CA ASP A 289 14.52 24.07 -0.49
C ASP A 289 13.83 23.48 -1.74
N SER A 290 13.24 24.33 -2.58
CA SER A 290 12.68 23.96 -3.88
C SER A 290 13.73 23.40 -4.85
N ASN A 291 15.01 23.69 -4.59
CA ASN A 291 16.14 23.21 -5.38
C ASN A 291 16.72 21.87 -4.91
N PHE A 292 15.92 21.07 -4.21
CA PHE A 292 16.33 19.75 -3.75
C PHE A 292 16.60 18.79 -4.92
N VAL A 293 17.87 18.38 -5.08
CA VAL A 293 18.27 17.46 -6.15
C VAL A 293 18.48 16.07 -5.57
N LEU A 294 17.68 15.12 -6.06
CA LEU A 294 17.81 13.72 -5.72
C LEU A 294 18.58 12.99 -6.82
N PHE A 295 19.63 12.28 -6.43
CA PHE A 295 20.44 11.51 -7.37
C PHE A 295 20.65 10.08 -6.92
N LYS A 296 20.66 9.19 -7.90
CA LYS A 296 20.88 7.76 -7.72
C LYS A 296 22.17 7.37 -8.41
N ARG A 297 22.96 6.54 -7.75
CA ARG A 297 24.28 6.13 -8.22
C ARG A 297 24.37 4.61 -8.32
N PHE A 298 24.90 4.14 -9.45
CA PHE A 298 25.27 2.74 -9.61
C PHE A 298 26.48 2.62 -10.53
N TYR A 299 27.19 1.51 -10.43
CA TYR A 299 28.45 1.27 -11.13
C TYR A 299 28.32 0.02 -12.00
N VAL A 300 28.82 0.11 -13.22
CA VAL A 300 28.88 -0.99 -14.18
C VAL A 300 30.33 -1.41 -14.32
N TYR A 301 30.62 -2.69 -14.08
CA TYR A 301 31.96 -3.24 -14.24
C TYR A 301 31.99 -4.30 -15.33
N ASN A 302 33.13 -4.37 -16.01
CA ASN A 302 33.48 -5.39 -17.00
C ASN A 302 34.78 -6.09 -16.55
N ASP A 303 34.99 -7.33 -17.01
CA ASP A 303 35.76 -8.40 -16.36
C ASP A 303 37.27 -8.24 -16.15
N SER A 304 37.85 -7.03 -16.20
CA SER A 304 39.31 -6.90 -16.29
C SER A 304 40.03 -5.91 -15.35
N SER A 305 39.36 -5.07 -14.56
CA SER A 305 40.07 -4.33 -13.48
C SER A 305 39.14 -3.68 -12.46
N ILE A 306 38.97 -4.34 -11.31
CA ILE A 306 38.27 -3.75 -10.15
C ILE A 306 39.20 -2.78 -9.37
N LYS A 307 40.47 -2.65 -9.78
CA LYS A 307 41.51 -2.30 -8.81
C LYS A 307 41.69 -0.81 -8.49
N ASN A 308 41.12 0.18 -9.20
CA ASN A 308 41.35 1.60 -8.84
C ASN A 308 40.28 2.65 -9.23
N GLU A 309 39.15 2.31 -9.85
CA GLU A 309 38.17 3.33 -10.29
C GLU A 309 36.80 3.16 -9.62
N LEU A 310 36.74 3.51 -8.34
CA LEU A 310 35.49 3.97 -7.70
C LEU A 310 35.41 5.50 -7.72
N ASP A 311 36.17 6.13 -8.61
CA ASP A 311 36.19 7.57 -8.73
C ASP A 311 35.07 8.03 -9.66
N CYS A 312 33.92 8.35 -9.07
CA CYS A 312 32.84 9.03 -9.77
C CYS A 312 33.09 10.55 -9.89
N SER A 313 34.30 11.06 -9.54
CA SER A 313 34.63 12.50 -9.62
C SER A 313 34.35 13.07 -10.99
N THR A 314 34.78 12.39 -12.06
CA THR A 314 34.58 12.86 -13.44
C THR A 314 33.10 13.00 -13.82
N VAL A 315 32.24 12.10 -13.34
CA VAL A 315 30.78 12.20 -13.54
C VAL A 315 30.18 13.29 -12.65
N GLU A 316 30.78 13.56 -11.48
CA GLU A 316 30.38 14.63 -10.57
C GLU A 316 30.76 16.03 -11.05
N ASP A 317 31.96 16.20 -11.60
CA ASP A 317 32.43 17.46 -12.16
C ASP A 317 31.62 17.83 -13.41
N ASN A 318 31.29 16.83 -14.24
CA ASN A 318 30.44 17.02 -15.40
C ASN A 318 28.97 17.25 -15.03
N LEU A 319 28.50 16.76 -13.88
CA LEU A 319 27.11 16.93 -13.45
C LEU A 319 26.72 18.39 -13.34
N PHE A 320 27.53 19.21 -12.68
CA PHE A 320 27.22 20.62 -12.47
C PHE A 320 27.22 21.41 -13.78
N ASN A 321 28.22 21.17 -14.63
CA ASN A 321 28.29 21.78 -15.95
C ASN A 321 27.07 21.41 -16.81
N GLU A 322 26.63 20.16 -16.78
CA GLU A 322 25.46 19.72 -17.55
C GLU A 322 24.15 20.24 -16.95
N LEU A 323 24.00 20.31 -15.62
CA LEU A 323 22.84 20.92 -14.98
C LEU A 323 22.74 22.42 -15.30
N GLU A 324 23.85 23.15 -15.22
CA GLU A 324 23.89 24.58 -15.55
C GLU A 324 23.55 24.83 -17.03
N LYS A 325 24.16 24.07 -17.96
CA LYS A 325 23.80 24.12 -19.39
C LYS A 325 22.33 23.80 -19.64
N CYS A 326 21.76 22.95 -18.83
CA CYS A 326 20.39 22.46 -18.96
C CYS A 326 19.38 23.50 -18.42
N GLN A 327 19.71 24.21 -17.34
CA GLN A 327 18.91 25.31 -16.79
C GLN A 327 18.96 26.60 -17.63
N ASN A 328 20.06 26.82 -18.36
CA ASN A 328 20.26 28.01 -19.19
C ASN A 328 19.67 27.92 -20.62
N LYS A 329 18.92 26.86 -20.95
CA LYS A 329 18.29 26.65 -22.26
C LYS A 329 16.80 26.95 -22.24
#